data_AF-A0A7X7PCL2-F1
#
_entry.id   AF-A0A7X7PCL2-F1
#
_cell.length_a   1.000
_cell.length_b   1.000
_cell.length_c   1.000
_cell.angle_alpha   90.00
_cell.angle_beta   90.00
_cell.angle_gamma   90.00
#
_symmetry.space_group_name_H-M   'P 1'
#
loop_
_entity.id
_entity.type
_entity.pdbx_description
1 polymer ?
#
loop_
_entity_poly.entity_id
_entity_poly.type
_entity_poly.pdbx_seq_one_letter_code
_entity_poly.pdbx_strand_id
1 'polypeptide(L)'
;MAPTATAAPIQPVIGPAPVSVYQIPAVGLGVSGLVIPGPYAAGVHASTTPVRGETTFSVPFSPSTCATTARDVFVHVNYVNVTTGDRGTAVVKPCPNYLEPAPSHVTVHTGSGPVAFAVSVKGAHYKPNAGQPSTLGVGGFMAP
;
A
#
# COMPACT_ATOMS: atom_id res chain seq x y z
N MET A 1 7.39 -2.69 53.47
CA MET A 1 7.16 -3.73 52.45
C MET A 1 6.65 -3.03 51.20
N ALA A 2 7.43 -3.01 50.11
CA ALA A 2 7.05 -2.36 48.85
C ALA A 2 6.35 -3.38 47.93
N PRO A 3 5.31 -3.00 47.17
CA PRO A 3 4.61 -3.93 46.29
C PRO A 3 5.44 -4.21 45.04
N THR A 4 5.64 -5.49 44.73
CA THR A 4 6.26 -5.95 43.50
C THR A 4 5.27 -5.75 42.34
N ALA A 5 5.64 -4.94 41.35
CA ALA A 5 4.85 -4.79 40.13
C ALA A 5 5.01 -6.05 39.27
N THR A 6 3.97 -6.88 39.22
CA THR A 6 3.86 -7.96 38.22
C THR A 6 3.65 -7.34 36.85
N ALA A 7 4.61 -7.53 35.95
CA ALA A 7 4.42 -7.24 34.54
C ALA A 7 3.41 -8.23 33.96
N ALA A 8 2.31 -7.72 33.39
CA ALA A 8 1.38 -8.55 32.63
C ALA A 8 2.13 -9.20 31.45
N PRO A 9 1.87 -10.49 31.14
CA PRO A 9 2.49 -11.13 30.00
C PRO A 9 2.16 -10.37 28.73
N ILE A 10 3.18 -10.01 27.95
CA ILE A 10 3.04 -9.45 26.61
C ILE A 10 2.49 -10.58 25.73
N GLN A 11 1.17 -10.70 25.68
CA GLN A 11 0.53 -11.57 24.71
C GLN A 11 0.77 -10.93 23.34
N PRO A 12 1.33 -11.65 22.35
CA PRO A 12 1.41 -11.13 21.00
C PRO A 12 -0.03 -10.84 20.54
N VAL A 13 -0.27 -9.61 20.09
CA VAL A 13 -1.54 -9.27 19.44
C VAL A 13 -1.60 -10.11 18.17
N ILE A 14 -2.34 -11.23 18.23
CA ILE A 14 -2.64 -12.05 17.05
C ILE A 14 -3.83 -11.38 16.37
N GLY A 15 -3.50 -10.46 15.47
CA GLY A 15 -4.43 -9.68 14.67
C GLY A 15 -3.66 -8.87 13.64
N PRO A 16 -4.33 -8.32 12.61
CA PRO A 16 -3.67 -7.49 11.61
C PRO A 16 -3.07 -6.25 12.28
N ALA A 17 -1.74 -6.25 12.39
CA ALA A 17 -0.97 -5.16 12.96
C ALA A 17 -0.27 -4.40 11.82
N PRO A 18 -0.22 -3.06 11.89
CA PRO A 18 0.49 -2.27 10.89
C PRO A 18 1.99 -2.60 10.94
N VAL A 19 2.59 -2.80 9.77
CA VAL A 19 4.03 -3.00 9.59
C VAL A 19 4.66 -1.65 9.24
N SER A 20 5.81 -1.34 9.86
CA SER A 20 6.56 -0.15 9.52
C SER A 20 7.15 -0.26 8.11
N VAL A 21 6.72 0.66 7.23
CA VAL A 21 7.18 0.73 5.84
C VAL A 21 8.08 1.95 5.67
N TYR A 22 9.28 1.74 5.14
CA TYR A 22 10.16 2.82 4.70
C TYR A 22 10.04 2.97 3.19
N GLN A 23 9.68 4.16 2.71
CA GLN A 23 9.39 4.36 1.29
C GLN A 23 9.61 5.79 0.82
N ILE A 24 9.87 5.91 -0.47
CA ILE A 24 9.64 7.09 -1.29
C ILE A 24 8.37 6.78 -2.09
N PRO A 25 7.23 7.45 -1.81
CA PRO A 25 5.97 7.13 -2.46
C PRO A 25 6.01 7.48 -3.95
N ALA A 26 5.23 6.77 -4.75
CA ALA A 26 5.02 7.17 -6.14
C ALA A 26 4.20 8.47 -6.16
N VAL A 27 4.60 9.46 -6.95
CA VAL A 27 3.88 10.74 -7.08
C VAL A 27 3.28 10.85 -8.47
N GLY A 28 1.97 11.09 -8.55
CA GLY A 28 1.24 11.30 -9.81
C GLY A 28 0.57 12.66 -9.86
N LEU A 29 -0.02 12.99 -11.01
CA LEU A 29 -0.82 14.20 -11.21
C LEU A 29 -2.31 13.87 -11.34
N GLY A 30 -3.12 14.50 -10.48
CA GLY A 30 -4.57 14.47 -10.54
C GLY A 30 -5.11 15.83 -10.99
N VAL A 31 -6.14 15.83 -11.84
CA VAL A 31 -6.82 17.05 -12.27
C VAL A 31 -8.19 17.11 -11.58
N SER A 32 -8.44 18.20 -10.88
CA SER A 32 -9.73 18.44 -10.21
C SER A 32 -10.83 18.82 -11.21
N GLY A 33 -12.10 18.79 -10.79
CA GLY A 33 -13.24 19.21 -11.62
C GLY A 33 -13.17 20.66 -12.13
N LEU A 34 -12.37 21.51 -11.48
CA LEU A 34 -12.09 22.89 -11.90
C LEU A 34 -10.86 23.00 -12.84
N VAL A 35 -10.36 21.88 -13.38
CA VAL A 35 -9.18 21.82 -14.27
C VAL A 35 -7.89 22.29 -13.58
N ILE A 36 -7.85 22.21 -12.25
CA ILE A 36 -6.64 22.54 -11.48
C ILE A 36 -5.83 21.25 -11.29
N PRO A 37 -4.60 21.17 -11.85
CA PRO A 37 -3.70 20.04 -11.62
C PRO A 37 -3.08 20.13 -10.23
N GLY A 38 -2.99 19.00 -9.54
CA GLY A 38 -2.34 18.88 -8.24
C GLY A 38 -1.61 17.54 -8.10
N PRO A 39 -0.43 17.53 -7.44
CA PRO A 39 0.27 16.28 -7.15
C PRO A 39 -0.45 15.49 -6.07
N TYR A 40 -0.35 14.18 -6.14
CA TYR A 40 -0.73 13.28 -5.05
C TYR A 40 0.34 12.20 -4.87
N ALA A 41 0.43 11.66 -3.66
CA ALA A 41 1.36 10.60 -3.32
C ALA A 41 0.62 9.28 -3.09
N ALA A 42 1.17 8.19 -3.62
CA ALA A 42 0.72 6.82 -3.44
C ALA A 42 1.69 6.09 -2.50
N GLY A 43 1.41 6.19 -1.20
CA GLY A 43 2.14 5.50 -0.14
C GLY A 43 1.56 4.12 0.14
N VAL A 44 2.42 3.11 0.18
CA VAL A 44 2.06 1.73 0.52
C VAL A 44 1.98 1.57 2.03
N HIS A 45 0.85 1.01 2.47
CA HIS A 45 0.65 0.51 3.81
C HIS A 45 0.73 -1.02 3.76
N ALA A 46 1.47 -1.60 4.69
CA ALA A 46 1.58 -3.03 4.87
C ALA A 46 1.05 -3.38 6.26
N SER A 47 0.30 -4.47 6.36
CA SER A 47 -0.19 -5.02 7.62
C SER A 47 0.00 -6.52 7.66
N THR A 48 0.22 -7.06 8.86
CA THR A 48 0.31 -8.50 9.08
C THR A 48 -1.05 -9.17 8.89
N THR A 49 -1.05 -10.49 8.71
CA THR A 49 -2.26 -11.32 8.76
C THR A 49 -2.08 -12.42 9.83
N PRO A 50 -3.12 -13.21 10.14
CA PRO A 50 -2.99 -14.39 10.99
C PRO A 50 -2.09 -15.48 10.41
N VAL A 51 -1.76 -15.43 9.11
CA VAL A 51 -0.92 -16.41 8.42
C VAL A 51 0.50 -15.86 8.31
N ARG A 52 1.50 -16.65 8.69
CA ARG A 52 2.91 -16.24 8.59
C ARG A 52 3.36 -16.09 7.14
N GLY A 53 4.21 -15.09 6.88
CA GLY A 53 4.70 -14.79 5.54
C GLY A 53 3.65 -14.18 4.61
N GLU A 54 2.44 -13.90 5.09
CA GLU A 54 1.46 -13.09 4.36
C GLU A 54 1.53 -11.64 4.80
N THR A 55 1.31 -10.74 3.83
CA THR A 55 1.20 -9.31 4.07
C THR A 55 0.01 -8.77 3.29
N THR A 56 -0.79 -7.94 3.94
CA THR A 56 -1.86 -7.19 3.29
C THR A 56 -1.35 -5.81 2.90
N PHE A 57 -1.41 -5.49 1.61
CA PHE A 57 -1.09 -4.19 1.07
C PHE A 57 -2.34 -3.32 0.89
N SER A 58 -2.21 -2.03 1.16
CA SER A 58 -3.18 -1.00 0.77
C SER A 58 -2.48 0.32 0.47
N VAL A 59 -3.14 1.19 -0.30
CA VAL A 59 -2.63 2.51 -0.67
C VAL A 59 -3.79 3.50 -0.58
N PRO A 60 -4.18 3.94 0.63
CA PRO A 60 -5.35 4.79 0.80
C PRO A 60 -5.08 6.20 0.24
N PHE A 61 -5.96 6.68 -0.63
CA PHE A 61 -5.97 8.08 -1.05
C PHE A 61 -6.89 8.92 -0.17
N SER A 62 -6.56 10.20 -0.04
CA SER A 62 -7.43 11.14 0.65
C SER A 62 -8.72 11.35 -0.17
N PRO A 63 -9.83 11.75 0.49
CA PRO A 63 -11.06 12.10 -0.22
C PRO A 63 -10.86 13.18 -1.28
N SER A 64 -9.97 14.14 -1.04
CA SER A 64 -9.64 15.20 -2.01
C SER A 64 -8.94 14.64 -3.25
N THR A 65 -8.00 13.70 -3.10
CA THR A 65 -7.37 13.02 -4.24
C THR A 65 -8.39 12.18 -5.02
N CYS A 66 -9.28 11.47 -4.33
CA CYS A 66 -10.35 10.71 -4.98
C CYS A 66 -11.43 11.58 -5.65
N ALA A 67 -11.48 12.90 -5.37
CA ALA A 67 -12.34 13.83 -6.10
C ALA A 67 -11.73 14.32 -7.43
N THR A 68 -10.52 13.87 -7.77
CA THR A 68 -9.81 14.22 -9.02
C THR A 68 -9.83 13.07 -10.03
N THR A 69 -9.21 13.27 -11.19
CA THR A 69 -8.94 12.17 -12.15
C THR A 69 -8.11 11.03 -11.56
N ALA A 70 -7.42 11.23 -10.42
CA ALA A 70 -6.66 10.18 -9.73
C ALA A 70 -7.54 9.07 -9.12
N ARG A 71 -8.87 9.24 -9.09
CA ARG A 71 -9.81 8.19 -8.65
C ARG A 71 -9.84 6.95 -9.54
N ASP A 72 -9.43 7.13 -10.80
CA ASP A 72 -9.46 6.12 -11.85
C ASP A 72 -8.07 5.49 -12.03
N VAL A 73 -7.26 5.38 -10.96
CA VAL A 73 -5.93 4.78 -10.99
C VAL A 73 -5.87 3.44 -10.26
N PHE A 74 -4.98 2.59 -10.74
CA PHE A 74 -4.50 1.39 -10.07
C PHE A 74 -3.07 1.61 -9.59
N VAL A 75 -2.78 1.12 -8.39
CA VAL A 75 -1.41 1.12 -7.85
C VAL A 75 -0.90 -0.30 -7.86
N HIS A 76 0.17 -0.50 -8.62
CA HIS A 76 0.87 -1.78 -8.70
C HIS A 76 2.05 -1.75 -7.74
N VAL A 77 2.02 -2.62 -6.74
CA VAL A 77 3.10 -2.86 -5.79
C VAL A 77 3.81 -4.14 -6.22
N ASN A 78 4.96 -4.00 -6.87
CA ASN A 78 5.82 -5.11 -7.24
C ASN A 78 6.78 -5.35 -6.09
N TYR A 79 6.81 -6.55 -5.53
CA TYR A 79 7.61 -6.85 -4.35
C TYR A 79 8.54 -8.04 -4.58
N VAL A 80 9.62 -8.08 -3.81
CA VAL A 80 10.54 -9.19 -3.71
C VAL A 80 11.06 -9.32 -2.27
N ASN A 81 11.02 -10.52 -1.72
CA ASN A 81 11.72 -10.87 -0.50
C ASN A 81 13.18 -11.15 -0.84
N VAL A 82 14.08 -10.36 -0.28
CA VAL A 82 15.50 -10.43 -0.65
C VAL A 82 16.20 -11.65 -0.03
N THR A 83 15.58 -12.31 0.93
CA THR A 83 16.11 -13.51 1.58
C THR A 83 15.58 -14.79 0.92
N THR A 84 14.27 -14.88 0.69
CA THR A 84 13.65 -16.12 0.15
C THR A 84 13.53 -16.13 -1.37
N GLY A 85 13.56 -14.96 -2.01
CA GLY A 85 13.31 -14.80 -3.45
C GLY A 85 11.82 -14.75 -3.83
N ASP A 86 10.91 -14.85 -2.85
CA ASP A 86 9.47 -14.73 -3.10
C ASP A 86 9.14 -13.37 -3.71
N ARG A 87 8.35 -13.36 -4.78
CA ARG A 87 8.07 -12.13 -5.53
C ARG A 87 6.68 -12.16 -6.15
N GLY A 88 6.14 -10.98 -6.39
CA GLY A 88 4.84 -10.84 -7.02
C GLY A 88 4.45 -9.40 -7.26
N THR A 89 3.21 -9.24 -7.72
CA THR A 89 2.61 -7.92 -7.95
C THR A 89 1.25 -7.90 -7.27
N ALA A 90 1.07 -7.00 -6.30
CA ALA A 90 -0.24 -6.66 -5.76
C ALA A 90 -0.79 -5.45 -6.53
N VAL A 91 -2.04 -5.53 -6.98
CA VAL A 91 -2.75 -4.42 -7.62
C VAL A 91 -3.83 -3.95 -6.67
N VAL A 92 -3.69 -2.72 -6.17
CA VAL A 92 -4.64 -2.12 -5.23
C VAL A 92 -5.31 -0.92 -5.86
N LYS A 93 -6.57 -0.70 -5.49
CA LYS A 93 -7.33 0.49 -5.87
C LYS A 93 -7.43 1.46 -4.68
N PRO A 94 -6.77 2.64 -4.76
CA PRO A 94 -6.75 3.59 -3.66
C PRO A 94 -8.10 4.19 -3.27
N CYS A 95 -8.95 4.40 -4.27
CA CYS A 95 -10.26 5.01 -4.11
C CYS A 95 -11.35 3.93 -4.26
N PRO A 96 -12.10 3.61 -3.20
CA PRO A 96 -13.16 2.60 -3.26
C PRO A 96 -14.36 3.11 -4.08
N ASN A 97 -15.14 2.18 -4.66
CA ASN A 97 -16.43 2.43 -5.32
C ASN A 97 -16.40 3.17 -6.69
N TYR A 98 -15.37 2.96 -7.51
CA TYR A 98 -15.28 3.53 -8.87
C TYR A 98 -15.35 2.46 -9.96
N LEU A 99 -15.73 2.86 -11.18
CA LEU A 99 -16.22 2.01 -12.30
C LEU A 99 -15.55 0.64 -12.48
N GLU A 100 -14.21 0.55 -12.46
CA GLU A 100 -13.53 -0.74 -12.50
C GLU A 100 -13.34 -1.34 -11.09
N PRO A 101 -13.90 -2.54 -10.80
CA PRO A 101 -13.74 -3.17 -9.50
C PRO A 101 -12.31 -3.69 -9.33
N ALA A 102 -11.64 -3.23 -8.29
CA ALA A 102 -10.42 -3.83 -7.78
C ALA A 102 -10.37 -3.65 -6.26
N PRO A 103 -9.71 -4.57 -5.55
CA PRO A 103 -9.64 -4.52 -4.09
C PRO A 103 -8.84 -3.31 -3.60
N SER A 104 -9.31 -2.67 -2.52
CA SER A 104 -8.56 -1.64 -1.79
C SER A 104 -7.47 -2.22 -0.88
N HIS A 105 -7.60 -3.51 -0.55
CA HIS A 105 -6.65 -4.29 0.24
C HIS A 105 -6.37 -5.63 -0.45
N VAL A 106 -5.10 -5.97 -0.62
CA VAL A 106 -4.71 -7.26 -1.22
C VAL A 106 -3.74 -7.97 -0.30
N THR A 107 -4.09 -9.20 0.09
CA THR A 107 -3.20 -10.09 0.81
C THR A 107 -2.38 -10.91 -0.19
N VAL A 108 -1.07 -10.94 0.01
CA VAL A 108 -0.14 -11.73 -0.79
C VAL A 108 0.87 -12.44 0.09
N HIS A 109 1.41 -13.54 -0.41
CA HIS A 109 2.55 -14.22 0.22
C HIS A 109 3.84 -13.49 -0.16
N THR A 110 4.43 -12.82 0.83
CA THR A 110 5.72 -12.13 0.73
C THR A 110 6.86 -12.96 1.32
N GLY A 111 6.56 -14.00 2.11
CA GLY A 111 7.54 -14.69 2.93
C GLY A 111 8.00 -13.83 4.10
N SER A 112 8.50 -14.45 5.17
CA SER A 112 9.02 -13.71 6.33
C SER A 112 10.37 -13.07 6.02
N GLY A 113 10.64 -11.90 6.60
CA GLY A 113 11.93 -11.20 6.46
C GLY A 113 11.89 -9.94 5.59
N PRO A 114 13.05 -9.45 5.12
CA PRO A 114 13.16 -8.19 4.42
C PRO A 114 12.53 -8.25 3.02
N VAL A 115 11.57 -7.36 2.78
CA VAL A 115 10.87 -7.21 1.50
C VAL A 115 11.20 -5.83 0.93
N ALA A 116 11.67 -5.81 -0.31
CA ALA A 116 11.81 -4.61 -1.11
C ALA A 116 10.64 -4.53 -2.10
N PHE A 117 10.16 -3.32 -2.39
CA PHE A 117 9.09 -3.13 -3.36
C PHE A 117 9.28 -1.86 -4.20
N ALA A 118 8.65 -1.88 -5.38
CA ALA A 118 8.50 -0.76 -6.28
C ALA A 118 7.01 -0.51 -6.55
N VAL A 119 6.63 0.75 -6.56
CA VAL A 119 5.27 1.23 -6.74
C VAL A 119 5.16 1.92 -8.08
N SER A 120 4.16 1.55 -8.87
CA SER A 120 3.82 2.25 -10.10
C SER A 120 2.34 2.57 -10.14
N VAL A 121 2.02 3.78 -10.59
CA VAL A 121 0.65 4.23 -10.83
C VAL A 121 0.31 3.96 -12.28
N LYS A 122 -0.84 3.34 -12.53
CA LYS A 122 -1.38 3.14 -13.87
C LYS A 122 -2.82 3.63 -13.92
N GLY A 123 -3.20 4.28 -15.01
CA GLY A 123 -4.61 4.62 -15.23
C GLY A 123 -5.44 3.37 -15.49
N ALA A 124 -6.74 3.46 -15.18
CA ALA A 124 -7.71 2.43 -15.50
C ALA A 124 -7.87 2.27 -17.02
N HIS A 125 -8.42 1.13 -17.48
CA HIS A 125 -8.49 0.83 -18.91
C HIS A 125 -9.29 1.87 -19.70
N TYR A 126 -10.40 2.38 -19.13
CA TYR A 126 -11.20 3.46 -19.76
C TYR A 126 -10.60 4.87 -19.59
N LYS A 127 -9.58 5.04 -18.74
CA LYS A 127 -8.85 6.30 -18.50
C LYS A 127 -7.35 6.04 -18.34
N PRO A 128 -6.63 5.64 -19.42
CA PRO A 128 -5.23 5.23 -19.33
C PRO A 128 -4.29 6.35 -18.87
N ASN A 129 -4.69 7.61 -19.07
CA ASN A 129 -3.92 8.79 -18.66
C ASN A 129 -4.24 9.26 -17.21
N ALA A 130 -5.11 8.56 -16.48
CA ALA A 130 -5.41 8.93 -15.10
C ALA A 130 -4.16 8.81 -14.23
N GLY A 131 -3.91 9.84 -13.40
CA GLY A 131 -2.75 9.88 -12.52
C GLY A 131 -1.42 10.19 -13.18
N GLN A 132 -1.41 10.43 -14.51
CA GLN A 132 -0.21 10.65 -15.29
C GLN A 132 0.09 12.15 -15.53
N PRO A 133 1.37 12.53 -15.70
CA PRO A 133 2.57 11.71 -15.49
C PRO A 133 2.75 11.29 -14.02
N SER A 134 3.36 10.13 -13.83
CA SER A 134 3.69 9.61 -12.50
C SER A 134 5.15 9.19 -12.39
N THR A 135 5.73 9.41 -11.22
CA THR A 135 7.03 8.86 -10.81
C THR A 135 6.87 7.46 -10.24
N LEU A 136 7.96 6.69 -10.26
CA LEU A 136 8.03 5.43 -9.54
C LEU A 136 8.23 5.70 -8.05
N GLY A 137 7.57 4.90 -7.21
CA GLY A 137 7.86 4.80 -5.79
C GLY A 137 8.70 3.57 -5.50
N VAL A 138 9.44 3.59 -4.42
CA VAL A 138 10.26 2.46 -3.96
C VAL A 138 10.28 2.42 -2.44
N GLY A 139 10.45 1.24 -1.88
CA GLY A 139 10.55 1.09 -0.44
C GLY A 139 10.87 -0.32 0.00
N GLY A 140 10.76 -0.53 1.30
CA GLY A 140 10.89 -1.84 1.91
C GLY A 140 10.32 -1.88 3.32
N PHE A 141 10.15 -3.11 3.81
CA PHE A 141 9.68 -3.39 5.16
C PHE A 141 10.13 -4.78 5.60
N MET A 142 9.93 -5.09 6.88
CA MET A 142 10.15 -6.43 7.42
C MET A 142 8.80 -7.17 7.52
N ALA A 143 8.63 -8.21 6.71
CA ALA A 143 7.46 -9.09 6.75
C ALA A 143 7.55 -10.06 7.94
N PRO A 144 6.41 -10.37 8.59
CA PRO A 144 6.35 -11.21 9.79
C PRO A 144 6.61 -12.70 9.55
#